data_AF-A0A0B1RTM3-F1
#
_entry.id   AF-A0A0B1RTM3-F1
#
_cell.length_a   1.000
_cell.length_b   1.000
_cell.length_c   1.000
_cell.angle_alpha   90.00
_cell.angle_beta   90.00
_cell.angle_gamma   90.00
#
_symmetry.space_group_name_H-M   'P 1'
#
loop_
_entity.id
_entity.type
_entity.pdbx_description
1 polymer ?
#
loop_
_entity_poly.entity_id
_entity_poly.type
_entity_poly.pdbx_seq_one_letter_code
_entity_poly.pdbx_strand_id
1 'polypeptide(L)'
;MDNVTTNDDDVAAHNYQAFVNFLEKFPEYQGRATYITGESYAGVYLPTLALKMLNDPKNFPNFKGMAIGNGALDFAHNYDTMVPLYYYHGLIRDELYSNFSSTCCNNNIESCDVIAAYNNPKCQSMTLE
;
A
#
# COMPACT_ATOMS: atom_id res chain seq x y z
N MET A 1 13.46 3.12 25.26
CA MET A 1 13.13 2.85 23.85
C MET A 1 13.66 4.04 23.09
N ASP A 2 14.70 3.82 22.29
CA ASP A 2 15.27 4.88 21.48
C ASP A 2 14.28 5.24 20.38
N ASN A 3 14.04 6.54 20.17
CA ASN A 3 13.13 7.00 19.13
C ASN A 3 13.83 6.84 17.76
N VAL A 4 13.48 5.79 17.03
CA VAL A 4 14.01 5.54 15.69
C VAL A 4 13.14 6.26 14.66
N THR A 5 13.70 7.29 14.04
CA THR A 5 13.13 7.92 12.85
C THR A 5 13.57 7.13 11.61
N THR A 6 12.64 6.75 10.74
CA THR A 6 12.91 6.02 9.50
C THR A 6 11.96 6.47 8.40
N ASN A 7 12.25 6.11 7.15
CA ASN A 7 11.39 6.29 5.98
C ASN A 7 11.42 5.03 5.10
N ASP A 8 10.65 5.02 4.01
CA ASP A 8 10.52 3.84 3.15
C ASP A 8 11.83 3.45 2.43
N ASP A 9 12.67 4.42 2.07
CA ASP A 9 13.97 4.16 1.45
C ASP A 9 14.95 3.52 2.44
N ASP A 10 14.97 4.00 3.69
CA ASP A 10 15.76 3.42 4.77
C ASP A 10 15.31 1.99 5.06
N VAL A 11 14.01 1.76 5.19
CA VAL A 11 13.43 0.43 5.43
C VAL A 11 13.77 -0.53 4.28
N ALA A 12 13.65 -0.08 3.03
CA ALA A 12 14.02 -0.90 1.88
C ALA A 12 15.52 -1.24 1.89
N ALA A 13 16.39 -0.30 2.25
CA ALA A 13 17.84 -0.53 2.34
C ALA A 13 18.20 -1.51 3.46
N HIS A 14 17.60 -1.34 4.65
CA HIS A 14 17.80 -2.23 5.78
C HIS A 14 17.29 -3.64 5.49
N ASN A 15 16.11 -3.77 4.88
CA ASN A 15 15.57 -5.08 4.49
C ASN A 15 16.47 -5.77 3.46
N TYR A 16 16.93 -5.04 2.44
CA TYR A 16 17.88 -5.57 1.47
C TYR A 16 19.15 -6.10 2.16
N GLN A 17 19.75 -5.31 3.07
CA GLN A 17 20.94 -5.73 3.79
C GLN A 17 20.68 -6.94 4.68
N ALA A 18 19.50 -7.02 5.32
CA ALA A 18 19.09 -8.17 6.10
C ALA A 18 19.04 -9.45 5.25
N PHE A 19 18.54 -9.37 4.00
CA PHE A 19 18.54 -10.50 3.07
C PHE A 19 19.94 -10.91 2.63
N VAL A 20 20.83 -9.95 2.34
CA VAL A 20 22.24 -10.24 2.01
C VAL A 20 22.91 -10.96 3.19
N ASN A 21 22.79 -10.40 4.40
CA ASN A 21 23.35 -11.01 5.61
C ASN A 21 22.75 -12.40 5.89
N PHE A 22 21.46 -12.59 5.59
CA PHE A 22 20.81 -13.90 5.70
C PHE A 22 21.46 -14.92 4.75
N LEU A 23 21.69 -14.56 3.49
CA LEU A 23 22.33 -15.44 2.50
C LEU A 23 23.82 -15.68 2.79
N GLU A 24 24.51 -14.75 3.44
CA GLU A 24 25.87 -14.96 3.94
C GLU A 24 25.90 -15.96 5.10
N LYS A 25 24.94 -15.85 6.02
CA LYS A 25 24.82 -16.73 7.18
C LYS A 25 24.32 -18.13 6.80
N PHE A 26 23.48 -18.24 5.78
CA PHE A 26 22.88 -19.49 5.31
C PHE A 26 23.17 -19.70 3.80
N PRO A 27 24.43 -19.98 3.44
CA PRO A 27 24.87 -20.07 2.05
C PRO A 27 24.17 -21.17 1.24
N GLU A 28 23.59 -22.17 1.89
CA GLU A 28 22.80 -23.24 1.24
C GLU A 28 21.52 -22.74 0.54
N TYR A 29 21.10 -21.50 0.80
CA TYR A 29 19.98 -20.85 0.09
C TYR A 29 20.43 -19.96 -1.07
N GLN A 30 21.74 -19.70 -1.25
CA GLN A 30 22.23 -18.90 -2.37
C GLN A 30 21.85 -19.54 -3.71
N GLY A 31 21.44 -18.70 -4.67
CA GLY A 31 21.01 -19.14 -6.01
C GLY A 31 19.62 -19.79 -6.10
N ARG A 32 18.95 -20.07 -4.97
CA ARG A 32 17.57 -20.58 -4.98
C ARG A 32 16.60 -19.54 -5.51
N ALA A 33 15.46 -20.02 -6.01
CA ALA A 33 14.37 -19.14 -6.43
C ALA A 33 13.84 -18.38 -5.21
N THR A 34 13.89 -17.05 -5.27
CA THR A 34 13.48 -16.18 -4.16
C THR A 34 12.18 -15.47 -4.50
N TYR A 35 11.23 -15.51 -3.57
CA TYR A 35 9.98 -14.77 -3.60
C TYR A 35 9.85 -13.98 -2.30
N ILE A 36 9.29 -12.78 -2.38
CA ILE A 36 8.97 -11.98 -1.18
C ILE A 36 7.47 -11.79 -1.07
N THR A 37 6.92 -11.93 0.14
CA THR A 37 5.48 -11.88 0.37
C THR A 37 5.16 -11.03 1.58
N GLY A 38 4.01 -10.36 1.56
CA GLY A 38 3.64 -9.41 2.61
C GLY A 38 2.24 -8.88 2.44
N GLU A 39 1.77 -8.15 3.45
CA GLU A 39 0.40 -7.65 3.54
C GLU A 39 0.37 -6.18 3.99
N SER A 40 -0.73 -5.47 3.71
CA SER A 40 -0.98 -4.12 4.22
C SER A 40 0.08 -3.14 3.71
N TYR A 41 0.83 -2.44 4.58
CA TYR A 41 1.87 -1.49 4.16
C TYR A 41 3.06 -2.18 3.43
N ALA A 42 3.12 -3.52 3.41
CA ALA A 42 4.03 -4.23 2.53
C ALA A 42 3.75 -3.98 1.03
N GLY A 43 2.60 -3.39 0.68
CA GLY A 43 2.38 -2.80 -0.64
C GLY A 43 3.39 -1.71 -1.01
N VAL A 44 4.03 -1.07 -0.03
CA VAL A 44 5.18 -0.15 -0.22
C VAL A 44 6.51 -0.89 -0.02
N TYR A 45 6.63 -1.71 1.03
CA TYR A 45 7.91 -2.39 1.35
C TYR A 45 8.37 -3.37 0.27
N LEU A 46 7.46 -4.14 -0.33
CA LEU A 46 7.86 -5.18 -1.28
C LEU A 46 8.29 -4.60 -2.63
N PRO A 47 7.58 -3.66 -3.28
CA PRO A 47 8.06 -3.08 -4.53
C PRO A 47 9.41 -2.36 -4.37
N THR A 48 9.59 -1.61 -3.27
CA THR A 48 10.85 -0.90 -2.98
C THR A 48 12.02 -1.87 -2.72
N LEU A 49 11.79 -2.96 -1.99
CA LEU A 49 12.78 -4.02 -1.79
C LEU A 49 13.06 -4.80 -3.09
N ALA A 50 12.02 -5.17 -3.83
CA ALA A 50 12.13 -5.91 -5.09
C ALA A 50 13.02 -5.17 -6.09
N LEU A 51 12.89 -3.85 -6.19
CA LEU A 51 13.75 -3.03 -7.05
C LEU A 51 15.24 -3.16 -6.66
N LYS A 52 15.55 -3.16 -5.35
CA LYS A 52 16.93 -3.37 -4.88
C LYS A 52 17.44 -4.78 -5.22
N MET A 53 16.62 -5.81 -5.02
CA MET A 53 16.99 -7.19 -5.35
C MET A 53 17.19 -7.41 -6.86
N LEU A 54 16.34 -6.81 -7.70
CA LEU A 54 16.47 -6.86 -9.17
C LEU A 54 17.75 -6.18 -9.68
N ASN A 55 18.18 -5.10 -9.01
CA ASN A 55 19.40 -4.38 -9.33
C ASN A 55 20.68 -5.04 -8.79
N ASP A 56 20.56 -6.16 -8.06
CA ASP A 56 21.68 -6.94 -7.57
C ASP A 56 21.57 -8.42 -7.95
N PRO A 57 21.83 -8.76 -9.22
CA PRO A 57 21.84 -10.15 -9.69
C PRO A 57 22.98 -10.98 -9.10
N LYS A 58 23.95 -10.37 -8.38
CA LYS A 58 25.04 -11.11 -7.74
C LYS A 58 24.53 -11.82 -6.48
N ASN A 59 23.84 -11.10 -5.59
CA ASN A 59 23.27 -11.71 -4.39
C ASN A 59 21.90 -12.35 -4.64
N PHE A 60 21.14 -11.84 -5.61
CA PHE A 60 19.78 -12.33 -5.93
C PHE A 60 19.64 -12.78 -7.40
N PRO A 61 20.49 -13.69 -7.91
CA PRO A 61 20.50 -14.12 -9.32
C PRO A 61 19.19 -14.79 -9.77
N ASN A 62 18.33 -15.19 -8.82
CA ASN A 62 17.13 -15.96 -9.07
C ASN A 62 15.91 -15.38 -8.32
N PHE A 63 15.83 -14.06 -8.18
CA PHE A 63 14.60 -13.40 -7.71
C PHE A 63 13.47 -13.60 -8.73
N LYS A 64 12.34 -14.17 -8.28
CA LYS A 64 11.24 -14.61 -9.16
C LYS A 64 9.99 -13.76 -9.06
N GLY A 65 9.78 -13.08 -7.95
CA GLY A 65 8.65 -12.17 -7.83
C GLY A 65 8.22 -11.88 -6.41
N MET A 66 7.07 -11.22 -6.30
CA MET A 66 6.47 -10.83 -5.05
C MET A 66 4.97 -11.10 -5.04
N ALA A 67 4.40 -11.34 -3.85
CA ALA A 67 2.97 -11.41 -3.64
C ALA A 67 2.55 -10.45 -2.52
N ILE A 68 1.56 -9.60 -2.79
CA ILE A 68 1.08 -8.57 -1.87
C ILE A 68 -0.39 -8.84 -1.57
N GLY A 69 -0.72 -9.13 -0.31
CA GLY A 69 -2.10 -9.25 0.16
C GLY A 69 -2.63 -7.90 0.67
N ASN A 70 -3.84 -7.51 0.26
CA ASN A 70 -4.54 -6.32 0.77
C ASN A 70 -3.63 -5.08 0.96
N GLY A 71 -2.78 -4.81 -0.04
CA GLY A 71 -1.66 -3.89 0.10
C GLY A 71 -2.01 -2.42 -0.14
N ALA A 72 -1.28 -1.52 0.52
CA ALA A 72 -1.25 -0.10 0.17
C ALA A 72 -0.40 0.09 -1.10
N LEU A 73 -1.06 0.26 -2.25
CA LEU A 73 -0.41 0.40 -3.57
C LEU A 73 -0.50 1.81 -4.13
N ASP A 74 -1.69 2.41 -4.01
CA ASP A 74 -2.00 3.77 -4.42
C ASP A 74 -3.03 4.30 -3.44
N PHE A 75 -2.69 5.35 -2.69
CA PHE A 75 -3.59 5.86 -1.67
C PHE A 75 -4.87 6.44 -2.27
N ALA A 76 -4.80 7.20 -3.36
CA ALA A 76 -5.97 7.76 -4.03
C ALA A 76 -7.00 6.69 -4.40
N HIS A 77 -6.58 5.69 -5.16
CA HIS A 77 -7.45 4.58 -5.54
C HIS A 77 -7.94 3.77 -4.34
N ASN A 78 -7.13 3.63 -3.29
CA ASN A 78 -7.55 2.94 -2.08
C ASN A 78 -8.71 3.68 -1.39
N TYR A 79 -8.62 5.01 -1.24
CA TYR A 79 -9.70 5.80 -0.65
C TYR A 79 -10.94 5.88 -1.55
N ASP A 80 -10.77 6.04 -2.86
CA ASP A 80 -11.87 6.10 -3.83
C ASP A 80 -12.70 4.81 -3.83
N THR A 81 -12.05 3.66 -3.64
CA THR A 81 -12.73 2.36 -3.58
C THR A 81 -13.25 2.01 -2.18
N MET A 82 -12.67 2.58 -1.13
CA MET A 82 -13.07 2.31 0.25
C MET A 82 -14.47 2.84 0.58
N VAL A 83 -14.84 4.02 0.08
CA VAL A 83 -16.18 4.60 0.29
C VAL A 83 -17.31 3.70 -0.26
N PRO A 84 -17.32 3.32 -1.56
CA PRO A 84 -18.33 2.41 -2.08
C PRO A 84 -18.24 1.02 -1.45
N LEU A 85 -17.04 0.51 -1.12
CA LEU A 85 -16.90 -0.76 -0.41
C LEU A 85 -17.68 -0.74 0.91
N TYR A 86 -17.48 0.29 1.74
CA TYR A 86 -18.14 0.38 3.04
C TYR A 86 -19.66 0.57 2.91
N TYR A 87 -20.12 1.36 1.94
CA TYR A 87 -21.55 1.53 1.69
C TYR A 87 -22.23 0.23 1.26
N TYR A 88 -21.71 -0.45 0.24
CA TYR A 88 -22.29 -1.69 -0.27
C TYR A 88 -22.18 -2.87 0.70
N HIS A 89 -21.42 -2.72 1.79
CA HIS A 89 -21.35 -3.68 2.91
C HIS A 89 -22.13 -3.21 4.15
N GLY A 90 -22.94 -2.17 4.03
CA GLY A 90 -23.86 -1.71 5.09
C GLY A 90 -23.18 -0.99 6.25
N LEU A 91 -21.96 -0.49 6.06
CA LEU A 91 -21.21 0.26 7.08
C LEU A 91 -21.50 1.77 7.05
N ILE A 92 -22.05 2.28 5.94
CA ILE A 92 -22.39 3.69 5.75
C ILE A 92 -23.91 3.83 5.56
N ARG A 93 -24.51 4.84 6.19
CA ARG A 93 -25.95 5.15 6.05
C ARG A 93 -26.26 5.70 4.66
N ASP A 94 -27.40 5.33 4.11
CA ASP A 94 -27.88 5.79 2.80
C ASP A 94 -27.91 7.32 2.67
N GLU A 95 -28.32 8.01 3.75
CA GLU A 95 -28.37 9.47 3.79
C GLU A 95 -26.97 10.08 3.63
N LEU A 96 -25.97 9.57 4.36
CA LEU A 96 -24.59 10.05 4.27
C LEU A 96 -24.01 9.79 2.87
N TYR A 97 -24.21 8.58 2.35
CA TYR A 97 -23.72 8.22 1.02
C TYR A 97 -24.37 9.08 -0.08
N SER A 98 -25.69 9.25 -0.04
CA SER A 98 -26.44 10.04 -1.04
C SER A 98 -26.11 11.53 -0.96
N ASN A 99 -25.99 12.08 0.26
CA ASN A 99 -25.63 13.49 0.46
C ASN A 99 -24.20 13.78 -0.02
N PHE A 100 -23.25 12.89 0.27
CA PHE A 100 -21.89 13.01 -0.26
C PHE A 100 -21.86 12.87 -1.78
N SER A 101 -22.54 11.85 -2.33
CA SER A 101 -22.60 11.58 -3.78
C SER A 101 -23.10 12.78 -4.57
N SER A 102 -24.23 13.36 -4.14
CA SER A 102 -24.84 14.51 -4.81
C SER A 102 -24.05 15.80 -4.64
N THR A 103 -23.43 16.00 -3.47
CA THR A 103 -22.71 17.24 -3.15
C THR A 103 -21.31 17.29 -3.74
N CYS A 104 -20.61 16.15 -3.74
CA CYS A 104 -19.17 16.07 -3.94
C CYS A 104 -18.78 15.28 -5.20
N CYS A 105 -19.68 14.46 -5.74
CA CYS A 105 -19.37 13.48 -6.78
C CYS A 105 -20.34 13.50 -7.97
N ASN A 106 -21.13 14.57 -8.16
CA ASN A 106 -22.11 14.68 -9.26
C ASN A 106 -23.04 13.45 -9.37
N ASN A 107 -23.44 12.87 -8.24
CA ASN A 107 -24.24 11.64 -8.13
C ASN A 107 -23.56 10.35 -8.62
N ASN A 108 -22.23 10.35 -8.80
CA ASN A 108 -21.47 9.15 -9.20
C ASN A 108 -20.19 9.02 -8.36
N ILE A 109 -20.29 8.38 -7.19
CA ILE A 109 -19.15 8.10 -6.31
C ILE A 109 -18.15 7.13 -6.95
N GLU A 110 -18.60 6.19 -7.78
CA GLU A 110 -17.74 5.12 -8.32
C GLU A 110 -16.66 5.64 -9.28
N SER A 111 -16.89 6.81 -9.89
CA SER A 111 -15.91 7.50 -10.73
C SER A 111 -15.41 8.81 -10.12
N CYS A 112 -15.65 9.02 -8.82
CA CYS A 112 -15.29 10.25 -8.12
C CYS A 112 -13.87 10.15 -7.56
N ASP A 113 -13.09 11.21 -7.72
CA ASP A 113 -11.85 11.40 -6.95
C ASP A 113 -12.24 11.90 -5.55
N VAL A 114 -12.45 10.95 -4.64
CA VAL A 114 -12.92 11.20 -3.28
C VAL A 114 -11.89 11.98 -2.48
N ILE A 115 -10.58 11.73 -2.71
CA ILE A 115 -9.52 12.51 -2.07
C ILE A 115 -9.57 13.97 -2.52
N ALA A 116 -9.67 14.24 -3.81
CA ALA A 116 -9.77 15.60 -4.31
C ALA A 116 -11.04 16.28 -3.79
N ALA A 117 -12.15 15.55 -3.75
CA ALA A 117 -13.40 16.04 -3.18
C ALA A 117 -13.25 16.40 -1.69
N TYR A 118 -12.49 15.63 -0.91
CA TYR A 118 -12.23 15.91 0.51
C TYR A 118 -11.49 17.24 0.74
N ASN A 119 -10.73 17.74 -0.25
CA ASN A 119 -10.11 19.07 -0.15
C ASN A 119 -11.13 20.23 -0.24
N ASN A 120 -12.39 19.95 -0.62
CA ASN A 120 -13.49 20.90 -0.51
C ASN A 120 -14.00 20.93 0.94
N PRO A 121 -13.96 22.07 1.64
CA PRO A 121 -14.42 22.17 3.03
C PRO A 121 -15.85 21.67 3.26
N LYS A 122 -16.72 21.83 2.25
CA LYS A 122 -18.11 21.36 2.31
C LYS A 122 -18.19 19.83 2.36
N CYS A 123 -17.29 19.14 1.68
CA CYS A 123 -17.22 17.69 1.62
C CYS A 123 -16.53 17.12 2.87
N GLN A 124 -15.51 17.80 3.38
CA GLN A 124 -14.78 17.41 4.59
C GLN A 124 -15.68 17.32 5.83
N SER A 125 -16.62 18.24 5.99
CA SER A 125 -17.54 18.23 7.15
C SER A 125 -18.51 17.06 7.15
N MET A 126 -18.69 16.36 6.02
CA MET A 126 -19.69 15.30 5.85
C MET A 126 -19.16 13.89 6.19
N THR A 127 -17.86 13.74 6.46
CA THR A 127 -17.22 12.45 6.76
C THR A 127 -16.98 12.21 8.26
N LEU A 128 -17.46 13.09 9.14
CA LEU A 128 -17.15 13.11 10.58
C LEU A 128 -18.35 12.81 11.50
N GLU A 129 -19.51 12.42 10.95
CA GLU A 129 -20.73 12.05 11.69
C GLU A 129 -21.03 10.54 11.64
#